data_AF-A0A973PNC2-F1
#
_entry.id   AF-A0A973PNC2-F1
#
_cell.length_a   1.000
_cell.length_b   1.000
_cell.length_c   1.000
_cell.angle_alpha   90.00
_cell.angle_beta   90.00
_cell.angle_gamma   90.00
#
_symmetry.space_group_name_H-M   'P 1'
#
loop_
_entity.id
_entity.type
_entity.pdbx_description
1 polymer ?
#
loop_
_entity_poly.entity_id
_entity_poly.type
_entity_poly.pdbx_seq_one_letter_code
_entity_poly.pdbx_strand_id
1 'polypeptide(L)'
;MRSVAQVVGLRAFHVTSGPMPRSHIHPELEFNLVLSGTARYATAGGEVDLPPGRLTVFWGGYPHRLLTAEGVDLLWATVPLSAVIGHDPLRGTVERALAGGFLHGTPEEGEHDRFLMGRWDRELRHDPSPAVTEVCLLEMHARLARLTGGPRRAAHDAGAAGSAER
;
A
#
# COMPACT_ATOMS: atom_id res chain seq x y z
N MET A 1 4.19 -2.61 -22.37
CA MET A 1 4.46 -3.45 -21.19
C MET A 1 5.76 -3.00 -20.55
N ARG A 2 5.72 -2.50 -19.32
CA ARG A 2 6.94 -2.30 -18.52
C ARG A 2 7.06 -3.51 -17.58
N SER A 3 8.25 -4.11 -17.55
CA SER A 3 8.62 -5.14 -16.58
C SER A 3 8.67 -4.52 -15.19
N VAL A 4 8.21 -5.25 -14.15
CA VAL A 4 8.28 -4.87 -12.72
C VAL A 4 9.73 -4.97 -12.17
N ALA A 5 10.74 -4.96 -13.04
CA ALA A 5 12.14 -5.08 -12.60
C ALA A 5 12.61 -3.80 -11.90
N GLN A 6 12.92 -3.94 -10.59
CA GLN A 6 13.56 -2.99 -9.67
C GLN A 6 13.47 -1.52 -10.09
N VAL A 7 12.34 -0.91 -9.75
CA VAL A 7 12.08 0.52 -9.92
C VAL A 7 12.16 1.17 -8.55
N VAL A 8 13.01 2.19 -8.41
CA VAL A 8 13.21 2.93 -7.15
C VAL A 8 12.36 4.22 -7.16
N GLY A 9 11.77 4.55 -6.00
CA GLY A 9 11.10 5.82 -5.76
C GLY A 9 9.56 5.79 -5.80
N LEU A 10 8.95 6.97 -5.68
CA LEU A 10 7.50 7.15 -5.77
C LEU A 10 7.02 6.86 -7.20
N ARG A 11 6.13 5.88 -7.36
CA ARG A 11 5.60 5.45 -8.67
C ARG A 11 4.16 4.95 -8.51
N ALA A 12 3.42 5.01 -9.61
CA ALA A 12 2.17 4.27 -9.77
C ALA A 12 2.04 3.85 -11.24
N PHE A 13 1.55 2.64 -11.50
CA PHE A 13 1.24 2.17 -12.85
C PHE A 13 0.25 1.00 -12.87
N HIS A 14 -0.44 0.90 -13.99
CA HIS A 14 -1.29 -0.22 -14.35
C HIS A 14 -0.45 -1.38 -14.91
N VAL A 15 -0.56 -2.57 -14.30
CA VAL A 15 0.14 -3.78 -14.71
C VAL A 15 -0.83 -4.76 -15.37
N THR A 16 -0.49 -5.12 -16.59
CA THR A 16 -1.11 -6.21 -17.38
C THR A 16 0.02 -7.05 -17.97
N SER A 17 0.84 -7.67 -17.12
CA SER A 17 1.98 -8.48 -17.59
C SER A 17 2.19 -9.73 -16.76
N GLY A 18 2.72 -10.77 -17.42
CA GLY A 18 3.01 -12.09 -16.86
C GLY A 18 4.02 -12.10 -15.70
N PRO A 19 4.31 -13.30 -15.17
CA PRO A 19 5.00 -13.47 -13.88
C PRO A 19 6.38 -12.83 -13.84
N MET A 20 6.81 -12.43 -12.65
CA MET A 20 8.15 -11.90 -12.44
C MET A 20 9.18 -13.03 -12.51
N PRO A 21 10.31 -12.85 -13.25
CA PRO A 21 11.25 -13.94 -13.48
C PRO A 21 12.08 -14.30 -12.24
N ARG A 22 12.30 -13.34 -11.32
CA ARG A 22 13.15 -13.50 -10.14
C ARG A 22 12.60 -12.69 -8.96
N SER A 23 12.92 -13.12 -7.75
CA SER A 23 12.65 -12.33 -6.56
C SER A 23 13.53 -11.10 -6.53
N HIS A 24 13.01 -10.04 -5.94
CA HIS A 24 13.72 -8.79 -5.79
C HIS A 24 13.42 -8.15 -4.43
N ILE A 25 14.20 -7.11 -4.12
CA ILE A 25 14.02 -6.27 -2.95
C ILE A 25 14.18 -4.80 -3.38
N HIS A 26 13.49 -3.92 -2.67
CA HIS A 26 13.59 -2.47 -2.87
C HIS A 26 13.07 -1.73 -1.61
N PRO A 27 13.55 -0.51 -1.32
CA PRO A 27 13.30 0.19 -0.05
C PRO A 27 11.95 0.92 0.02
N GLU A 28 10.90 0.40 -0.60
CA GLU A 28 9.57 1.00 -0.68
C GLU A 28 8.50 0.12 -0.03
N LEU A 29 7.46 0.76 0.50
CA LEU A 29 6.17 0.08 0.68
C LEU A 29 5.52 -0.08 -0.70
N GLU A 30 5.09 -1.30 -1.01
CA GLU A 30 4.32 -1.59 -2.22
C GLU A 30 2.84 -1.53 -1.96
N PHE A 31 2.10 -0.90 -2.86
CA PHE A 31 0.65 -0.85 -2.93
C PHE A 31 0.22 -1.69 -4.12
N ASN A 32 -0.69 -2.63 -3.89
CA ASN A 32 -1.22 -3.53 -4.90
C ASN A 32 -2.74 -3.56 -4.79
N LEU A 33 -3.45 -3.26 -5.89
CA LEU A 33 -4.89 -3.42 -5.97
C LEU A 33 -5.23 -4.31 -7.17
N VAL A 34 -5.63 -5.55 -6.89
CA VAL A 34 -6.06 -6.49 -7.91
C VAL A 34 -7.48 -6.15 -8.35
N LEU A 35 -7.63 -5.73 -9.59
CA LEU A 35 -8.91 -5.37 -10.22
C LEU A 35 -9.61 -6.60 -10.78
N SER A 36 -8.85 -7.53 -11.36
CA SER A 36 -9.34 -8.84 -11.79
C SER A 36 -8.20 -9.86 -11.89
N GLY A 37 -8.54 -11.14 -11.92
CA GLY A 37 -7.57 -12.24 -11.93
C GLY A 37 -7.03 -12.55 -10.52
N THR A 38 -5.83 -13.15 -10.47
CA THR A 38 -5.20 -13.57 -9.21
C THR A 38 -3.73 -13.16 -9.21
N ALA A 39 -3.35 -12.32 -8.25
CA ALA A 39 -1.96 -11.97 -7.98
C ALA A 39 -1.46 -12.79 -6.79
N ARG A 40 -0.53 -13.72 -7.05
CA ARG A 40 0.13 -14.54 -6.02
C ARG A 40 1.59 -14.15 -5.90
N TYR A 41 2.04 -13.82 -4.69
CA TYR A 41 3.44 -13.53 -4.41
C TYR A 41 4.11 -14.70 -3.70
N ALA A 42 5.31 -15.09 -4.16
CA ALA A 42 6.26 -15.84 -3.36
C ALA A 42 7.01 -14.87 -2.45
N THR A 43 7.06 -15.18 -1.16
CA THR A 43 7.76 -14.40 -0.14
C THR A 43 8.67 -15.31 0.69
N ALA A 44 9.51 -14.74 1.55
CA ALA A 44 10.29 -15.51 2.52
C ALA A 44 9.42 -16.35 3.48
N GLY A 45 8.16 -15.95 3.71
CA GLY A 45 7.21 -16.65 4.59
C GLY A 45 6.29 -17.65 3.88
N GLY A 46 6.44 -17.84 2.57
CA GLY A 46 5.57 -18.68 1.75
C GLY A 46 4.82 -17.89 0.67
N GLU A 47 3.84 -18.54 0.04
CA GLU A 47 3.00 -17.94 -0.99
C GLU A 47 1.84 -17.16 -0.38
N VAL A 48 1.57 -15.97 -0.90
CA VAL A 48 0.51 -15.07 -0.45
C VAL A 48 -0.34 -14.65 -1.64
N ASP A 49 -1.64 -14.91 -1.57
CA ASP A 49 -2.62 -14.41 -2.52
C ASP A 49 -3.13 -13.03 -2.12
N LEU A 50 -3.12 -12.09 -3.06
CA LEU A 50 -3.70 -10.78 -2.83
C LEU A 50 -5.22 -10.82 -3.08
N PRO A 51 -6.04 -10.37 -2.11
CA PRO A 51 -7.49 -10.37 -2.28
C PRO A 51 -7.94 -9.36 -3.36
N PRO A 52 -8.72 -9.79 -4.37
CA PRO A 52 -9.31 -8.88 -5.36
C PRO A 52 -10.18 -7.79 -4.73
N GLY A 53 -10.14 -6.60 -5.32
CA GLY A 53 -10.93 -5.44 -4.89
C GLY A 53 -10.51 -4.83 -3.56
N ARG A 54 -9.39 -5.26 -2.97
CA ARG A 54 -8.84 -4.70 -1.74
C ARG A 54 -7.42 -4.23 -1.97
N LEU A 55 -7.13 -3.00 -1.55
CA LEU A 55 -5.76 -2.53 -1.50
C LEU A 55 -4.95 -3.42 -0.56
N THR A 56 -3.81 -3.90 -1.02
CA THR A 56 -2.82 -4.58 -0.19
C THR A 56 -1.52 -3.80 -0.16
N VAL A 57 -1.01 -3.56 1.05
CA VAL A 57 0.29 -2.90 1.26
C VAL A 57 1.24 -3.84 1.98
N PHE A 58 2.48 -3.96 1.48
CA PHE A 58 3.53 -4.72 2.14
C PHE A 58 4.91 -4.07 1.96
N TRP A 59 5.88 -4.55 2.73
CA TRP A 59 7.27 -4.07 2.67
C TRP A 59 8.08 -4.76 1.58
N GLY A 60 8.60 -3.99 0.61
CA GLY A 60 9.40 -4.49 -0.49
C GLY A 60 10.83 -4.91 -0.13
N GLY A 61 11.28 -4.66 1.11
CA GLY A 61 12.66 -4.99 1.52
C GLY A 61 12.89 -6.46 1.85
N TYR A 62 11.83 -7.28 1.91
CA TYR A 62 11.97 -8.75 1.94
C TYR A 62 11.90 -9.33 0.53
N PRO A 63 12.65 -10.41 0.21
CA PRO A 63 12.59 -11.02 -1.12
C PRO A 63 11.17 -11.43 -1.49
N HIS A 64 10.66 -10.87 -2.59
CA HIS A 64 9.33 -11.17 -3.10
C HIS A 64 9.28 -11.25 -4.63
N ARG A 65 8.35 -12.06 -5.15
CA ARG A 65 8.15 -12.31 -6.59
C ARG A 65 6.70 -12.62 -6.91
N LEU A 66 6.11 -11.93 -7.88
CA LEU A 66 4.80 -12.28 -8.42
C LEU A 66 4.89 -13.59 -9.24
N LEU A 67 4.26 -14.67 -8.75
CA LEU A 67 4.27 -16.01 -9.31
C LEU A 67 3.25 -16.21 -10.44
N THR A 68 2.06 -15.65 -10.29
CA THR A 68 0.98 -15.77 -11.28
C THR A 68 0.51 -14.37 -11.65
N ALA A 69 0.51 -14.09 -12.95
CA ALA A 69 0.02 -12.83 -13.48
C ALA A 69 -0.65 -12.98 -14.86
N GLU A 70 -0.93 -14.20 -15.31
CA GLU A 70 -1.75 -14.40 -16.52
C GLU A 70 -3.19 -13.93 -16.24
N GLY A 71 -3.65 -12.99 -17.05
CA GLY A 71 -4.98 -12.40 -16.91
C GLY A 71 -5.16 -11.54 -15.65
N VAL A 72 -4.08 -11.18 -14.95
CA VAL A 72 -4.17 -10.25 -13.82
C VAL A 72 -4.25 -8.82 -14.32
N ASP A 73 -5.22 -8.09 -13.80
CA ASP A 73 -5.34 -6.64 -13.93
C ASP A 73 -5.10 -6.06 -12.54
N LEU A 74 -4.00 -5.31 -12.37
CA LEU A 74 -3.70 -4.69 -11.08
C LEU A 74 -3.15 -3.28 -11.22
N LEU A 75 -3.49 -2.43 -10.27
CA LEU A 75 -2.82 -1.16 -10.05
C LEU A 75 -1.71 -1.37 -9.02
N TRP A 76 -0.52 -0.87 -9.33
CA TRP A 76 0.66 -0.97 -8.48
C TRP A 76 1.21 0.42 -8.19
N ALA A 77 1.66 0.67 -6.97
CA ALA A 77 2.36 1.90 -6.61
C ALA A 77 3.41 1.65 -5.52
N THR A 78 4.39 2.52 -5.40
CA THR A 78 5.43 2.45 -4.37
C THR A 78 5.63 3.76 -3.66
N VAL A 79 5.89 3.70 -2.35
CA VAL A 79 6.29 4.85 -1.53
C VAL A 79 7.63 4.56 -0.85
N PRO A 80 8.66 5.41 -1.01
CA PRO A 80 9.93 5.27 -0.28
C PRO A 80 9.71 5.20 1.23
N LEU A 81 10.39 4.26 1.89
CA LEU A 81 10.32 4.14 3.35
C LEU A 81 10.71 5.46 4.04
N SER A 82 11.71 6.16 3.49
CA SER A 82 12.15 7.48 3.98
C SER A 82 11.06 8.54 3.98
N ALA A 83 10.03 8.39 3.13
CA ALA A 83 8.91 9.31 3.09
C ALA A 83 7.86 9.04 4.19
N VAL A 84 7.86 7.85 4.81
CA VAL A 84 6.80 7.43 5.75
C VAL A 84 7.29 7.09 7.17
N ILE A 85 8.54 6.67 7.35
CA ILE A 85 9.05 6.07 8.61
C ILE A 85 9.04 7.02 9.82
N GLY A 86 9.01 8.33 9.60
CA GLY A 86 8.94 9.36 10.64
C GLY A 86 7.56 9.92 10.92
N HIS A 87 6.51 9.45 10.23
CA HIS A 87 5.16 10.01 10.37
C HIS A 87 4.35 9.23 11.41
N ASP A 88 4.08 9.85 12.56
CA ASP A 88 3.35 9.22 13.67
C ASP A 88 1.99 8.60 13.28
N PRO A 89 1.15 9.24 12.44
CA PRO A 89 -0.10 8.61 11.99
C PRO A 89 0.09 7.30 11.21
N LEU A 90 1.29 7.06 10.67
CA LEU A 90 1.62 5.88 9.88
C LEU A 90 2.37 4.81 10.69
N ARG A 91 2.82 5.13 11.91
CA ARG A 91 3.71 4.29 12.73
C ARG A 91 3.25 2.83 12.77
N GLY A 92 2.01 2.58 13.17
CA GLY A 92 1.49 1.21 13.25
C GLY A 92 1.41 0.51 11.89
N THR A 93 1.07 1.23 10.81
CA THR A 93 1.07 0.68 9.44
C THR A 93 2.48 0.29 9.02
N VAL A 94 3.45 1.19 9.20
CA VAL A 94 4.85 0.96 8.85
C VAL A 94 5.44 -0.19 9.67
N GLU A 95 5.24 -0.21 11.00
CA GLU A 95 5.76 -1.27 11.88
C GLU A 95 5.25 -2.66 11.47
N ARG A 96 3.96 -2.83 11.19
CA ARG A 96 3.41 -4.12 10.74
C ARG A 96 3.92 -4.52 9.36
N ALA A 97 4.07 -3.57 8.43
CA ALA A 97 4.63 -3.87 7.12
C ALA A 97 6.10 -4.31 7.24
N LEU A 98 6.92 -3.61 8.02
CA LEU A 98 8.32 -3.95 8.27
C LEU A 98 8.49 -5.29 9.00
N ALA A 99 7.50 -5.70 9.81
CA ALA A 99 7.44 -7.03 10.41
C ALA A 99 7.07 -8.16 9.42
N GLY A 100 6.89 -7.84 8.13
CA GLY A 100 6.54 -8.80 7.07
C GLY A 100 5.05 -8.96 6.83
N GLY A 101 4.23 -8.10 7.43
CA GLY A 101 2.77 -8.15 7.27
C GLY A 101 2.30 -7.67 5.90
N PHE A 102 1.29 -8.36 5.37
CA PHE A 102 0.46 -7.90 4.25
C PHE A 102 -0.78 -7.23 4.84
N LEU A 103 -0.87 -5.92 4.64
CA LEU A 103 -1.94 -5.09 5.19
C LEU A 103 -3.03 -4.93 4.14
N HIS A 104 -4.23 -5.41 4.44
CA HIS A 104 -5.35 -5.36 3.51
C HIS A 104 -6.35 -4.28 3.91
N GLY A 105 -6.79 -3.49 2.94
CA GLY A 105 -7.96 -2.63 3.07
C GLY A 105 -9.25 -3.44 3.08
N THR A 106 -10.37 -2.73 3.16
CA THR A 106 -11.70 -3.35 3.13
C THR A 106 -12.29 -3.31 1.72
N PRO A 107 -13.22 -4.24 1.36
CA PRO A 107 -13.91 -4.19 0.06
C PRO A 107 -14.62 -2.86 -0.22
N GLU A 108 -15.14 -2.22 0.82
CA GLU A 108 -15.92 -0.98 0.71
C GLU A 108 -15.06 0.20 0.25
N GLU A 109 -13.75 0.16 0.51
CA GLU A 109 -12.78 1.16 0.05
C GLU A 109 -12.27 0.86 -1.38
N GLY A 110 -12.57 -0.30 -1.95
CA GLY A 110 -11.97 -0.78 -3.20
C GLY A 110 -12.15 0.16 -4.40
N GLU A 111 -13.35 0.72 -4.59
CA GLU A 111 -13.61 1.69 -5.67
C GLU A 111 -12.91 3.04 -5.43
N HIS A 112 -12.80 3.46 -4.17
CA HIS A 112 -12.04 4.65 -3.81
C HIS A 112 -10.55 4.46 -4.07
N ASP A 113 -10.01 3.31 -3.68
CA ASP A 113 -8.62 2.92 -3.94
C ASP A 113 -8.32 2.84 -5.43
N ARG A 114 -9.24 2.27 -6.22
CA ARG A 114 -9.14 2.21 -7.69
C ARG A 114 -9.05 3.62 -8.28
N PHE A 115 -9.89 4.54 -7.82
CA PHE A 115 -9.88 5.93 -8.27
C PHE A 115 -8.56 6.63 -7.94
N LEU A 116 -8.09 6.53 -6.68
CA LEU A 116 -6.85 7.15 -6.22
C LEU A 116 -5.64 6.59 -6.98
N MET A 117 -5.48 5.28 -7.03
CA MET A 117 -4.33 4.66 -7.71
C MET A 117 -4.33 4.95 -9.21
N GLY A 118 -5.49 4.98 -9.85
CA GLY A 118 -5.60 5.39 -11.26
C GLY A 118 -5.26 6.86 -11.49
N ARG A 119 -5.55 7.75 -10.53
CA ARG A 119 -5.10 9.14 -10.55
C ARG A 119 -3.59 9.23 -10.40
N TRP A 120 -3.01 8.58 -9.38
CA TRP A 120 -1.56 8.56 -9.15
C TRP A 120 -0.79 8.08 -10.37
N ASP A 121 -1.25 7.00 -11.01
CA ASP A 121 -0.65 6.48 -12.24
C ASP A 121 -0.64 7.56 -13.33
N ARG A 122 -1.81 8.12 -13.64
CA ARG A 122 -1.93 9.16 -14.67
C ARG A 122 -1.02 10.36 -14.37
N GLU A 123 -1.08 10.89 -13.16
CA GLU A 123 -0.38 12.12 -12.80
C GLU A 123 1.14 11.92 -12.72
N LEU A 124 1.62 10.89 -12.02
CA LEU A 124 3.06 10.58 -11.94
C LEU A 124 3.66 10.15 -13.29
N ARG A 125 2.83 9.64 -14.21
CA ARG A 125 3.28 9.29 -15.57
C ARG A 125 3.39 10.50 -16.49
N HIS A 126 2.43 11.43 -16.42
CA HIS A 126 2.33 12.55 -17.36
C HIS A 126 3.01 13.83 -16.90
N ASP A 127 3.02 14.11 -15.61
CA ASP A 127 3.64 15.32 -15.03
C ASP A 127 4.20 15.02 -13.63
N PRO A 128 5.39 14.39 -13.52
CA PRO A 128 6.04 14.12 -12.24
C PRO A 128 6.71 15.38 -11.66
N SER A 129 6.06 16.54 -11.74
CA SER A 129 6.55 17.76 -11.11
C SER A 129 6.63 17.59 -9.59
N PRO A 130 7.47 18.37 -8.89
CA PRO A 130 7.55 18.30 -7.42
C PRO A 130 6.20 18.49 -6.73
N ALA A 131 5.35 19.40 -7.24
CA ALA A 131 4.03 19.65 -6.68
C ALA A 131 3.08 18.45 -6.86
N VAL A 132 3.04 17.83 -8.04
CA VAL A 132 2.23 16.62 -8.28
C VAL A 132 2.71 15.46 -7.43
N THR A 133 4.03 15.29 -7.33
CA THR A 133 4.67 14.27 -6.49
C THR A 133 4.27 14.43 -5.03
N GLU A 134 4.30 15.66 -4.51
CA GLU A 134 3.91 15.98 -3.14
C GLU A 134 2.42 15.70 -2.88
N VAL A 135 1.53 16.10 -3.80
CA VAL A 135 0.09 15.82 -3.68
C VAL A 135 -0.19 14.32 -3.67
N CYS A 136 0.41 13.56 -4.59
CA CYS A 136 0.26 12.10 -4.62
C CYS A 136 0.78 11.47 -3.31
N LEU A 137 1.91 11.94 -2.78
CA LEU A 137 2.46 11.45 -1.53
C LEU A 137 1.53 11.74 -0.34
N LEU A 138 0.93 12.93 -0.27
CA LEU A 138 -0.05 13.28 0.76
C LEU A 138 -1.30 12.38 0.71
N GLU A 139 -1.80 12.07 -0.50
CA GLU A 139 -2.91 11.13 -0.67
C GLU A 139 -2.52 9.72 -0.21
N MET A 140 -1.32 9.24 -0.55
CA MET A 140 -0.80 7.94 -0.11
C MET A 140 -0.60 7.88 1.41
N HIS A 141 -0.10 8.95 2.04
CA HIS A 141 0.00 9.06 3.50
C HIS A 141 -1.39 8.96 4.15
N ALA A 142 -2.35 9.73 3.66
CA ALA A 142 -3.72 9.70 4.18
C ALA A 142 -4.33 8.30 4.04
N ARG A 143 -4.06 7.61 2.92
CA ARG A 143 -4.54 6.24 2.71
C ARG A 143 -3.88 5.22 3.64
N LEU A 144 -2.56 5.26 3.80
CA LEU A 144 -1.81 4.39 4.73
C LEU A 144 -2.26 4.56 6.18
N ALA A 145 -2.60 5.77 6.60
CA ALA A 145 -3.14 6.03 7.94
C ALA A 145 -4.49 5.32 8.12
N ARG A 146 -5.38 5.38 7.12
CA ARG A 146 -6.71 4.75 7.17
C ARG A 146 -6.67 3.23 7.06
N LEU A 147 -5.68 2.68 6.35
CA LEU A 147 -5.53 1.23 6.10
C LEU A 147 -5.57 0.38 7.38
N THR A 148 -5.23 0.97 8.52
CA THR A 148 -5.12 0.25 9.79
C THR A 148 -6.01 0.80 10.90
N GLY A 149 -7.09 1.48 10.51
CA GLY A 149 -8.12 2.01 11.42
C GLY A 149 -8.05 3.53 11.65
N GLY A 150 -7.21 4.25 10.90
CA GLY A 150 -7.07 5.71 11.01
C GLY A 150 -6.42 6.16 12.32
N PRO A 151 -6.28 7.48 12.54
CA PRO A 151 -5.98 7.97 13.86
C PRO A 151 -7.06 7.48 14.83
N ARG A 152 -6.69 6.61 15.77
CA ARG A 152 -7.55 6.34 16.93
C ARG A 152 -7.90 7.70 17.51
N ARG A 153 -9.19 8.06 17.55
CA ARG A 153 -9.64 9.09 18.50
C ARG A 153 -9.03 8.69 19.83
N ALA A 154 -8.19 9.54 20.42
CA ALA A 154 -7.87 9.40 21.82
C ALA A 154 -9.22 9.19 22.51
N ALA A 155 -9.37 8.08 23.23
CA ALA A 155 -10.53 7.89 24.06
C ALA A 155 -10.59 9.16 24.91
N HIS A 156 -11.63 9.98 24.73
CA HIS A 156 -11.91 11.03 25.67
C HIS A 156 -12.10 10.31 27.00
N ASP A 157 -11.13 10.50 27.90
CA ASP A 157 -10.98 9.69 29.08
C ASP A 157 -12.28 9.57 29.85
N ALA A 158 -12.55 8.33 30.23
CA ALA A 158 -13.33 7.97 31.38
C ALA A 158 -12.95 8.88 32.56
N GLY A 159 -13.81 9.85 32.84
CA GLY A 159 -13.60 10.87 33.87
C GLY A 159 -14.92 11.52 34.32
N ALA A 160 -15.99 10.74 34.39
CA ALA A 160 -17.25 11.17 35.03
C ALA A 160 -17.93 9.96 35.70
N ALA A 161 -17.18 9.21 36.49
CA ALA A 161 -17.73 8.27 37.46
C ALA A 161 -16.84 8.30 38.70
N GLY A 162 -17.15 9.19 39.65
CA GLY A 162 -16.42 9.22 40.91
C GLY A 162 -16.51 10.51 41.73
N SER A 163 -17.71 10.95 42.09
CA SER A 163 -17.98 11.81 43.27
C SER A 163 -19.46 12.20 43.27
N ALA A 164 -20.29 12.03 44.31
CA ALA A 164 -20.14 11.42 45.61
C ALA A 164 -21.56 11.17 46.14
N GLU A 165 -21.86 9.94 46.57
CA GLU A 165 -22.77 9.72 47.70
C GLU A 165 -21.93 9.84 48.96
N ARG A 166 -22.15 10.90 49.72
CA ARG A 166 -22.20 10.95 51.19
C ARG A 166 -22.50 12.36 51.65
#